data_AF-A0A820SU96-F1
#
_entry.id   AF-A0A820SU96-F1
#
_cell.length_a   1.000
_cell.length_b   1.000
_cell.length_c   1.000
_cell.angle_alpha   90.00
_cell.angle_beta   90.00
_cell.angle_gamma   90.00
#
_symmetry.space_group_name_H-M   'P 1'
#
loop_
_entity.id
_entity.type
_entity.pdbx_description
1 polymer ?
#
loop_
_entity_poly.entity_id
_entity_poly.type
_entity_poly.pdbx_seq_one_letter_code
_entity_poly.pdbx_strand_id
1 'polypeptide(L)'
;YVGHCLGQCIRYTIVFACIDRYIITQRSFHIRSLSSIQMAVKVVFTMSLICFIIGLHIPILMSIRDGVCGMFDSYKLIYAIYQIILVGLLPPILMIIFSSLTIRNLWYRHTDQIRVRNRDRYLMRMLIAEV
;
A
#
# COMPACT_ATOMS: atom_id res chain seq x y z
N TYR A 1 -1.43 -16.80 -17.12
CA TYR A 1 -2.63 -16.32 -16.38
C TYR A 1 -2.38 -16.31 -14.88
N VAL A 2 -2.31 -17.47 -14.21
CA VAL A 2 -2.16 -17.58 -12.75
C VAL A 2 -0.95 -16.83 -12.20
N GLY A 3 0.22 -16.93 -12.84
CA GLY A 3 1.43 -16.21 -12.41
C GLY A 3 1.32 -14.68 -12.53
N HIS A 4 0.54 -14.17 -13.49
CA HIS A 4 0.33 -12.73 -13.67
C HIS A 4 -0.61 -12.18 -12.60
N CYS A 5 -1.70 -12.89 -12.30
CA CYS A 5 -2.60 -12.56 -11.20
C CYS A 5 -1.90 -12.64 -9.84
N LEU A 6 -1.17 -13.73 -9.55
CA LEU A 6 -0.41 -13.88 -8.31
C LEU A 6 0.64 -12.78 -8.14
N GLY A 7 1.38 -12.47 -9.21
CA GLY A 7 2.37 -11.38 -9.20
C GLY A 7 1.74 -10.02 -8.89
N GLN A 8 0.55 -9.73 -9.42
CA GLN A 8 -0.19 -8.52 -9.09
C GLN A 8 -0.65 -8.51 -7.63
N CYS A 9 -1.25 -9.60 -7.15
CA CYS A 9 -1.71 -9.71 -5.77
C CYS A 9 -0.57 -9.45 -4.77
N ILE A 10 0.62 -10.00 -5.00
CA ILE A 10 1.80 -9.77 -4.14
C ILE A 10 2.17 -8.28 -4.13
N ARG A 11 2.26 -7.62 -5.29
CA ARG A 11 2.62 -6.20 -5.38
C ARG A 11 1.63 -5.31 -4.63
N TYR A 12 0.34 -5.54 -4.83
CA TYR A 12 -0.71 -4.77 -4.15
C TYR A 12 -0.76 -5.08 -2.64
N THR A 13 -0.44 -6.30 -2.21
CA THR A 13 -0.32 -6.63 -0.78
C THR A 13 0.77 -5.80 -0.11
N ILE A 14 1.90 -5.57 -0.79
CA ILE A 14 2.96 -4.69 -0.27
C ILE A 14 2.47 -3.24 -0.17
N VAL A 15 1.73 -2.75 -1.17
CA VAL A 15 1.11 -1.40 -1.11
C VAL A 15 0.18 -1.30 0.10
N PHE A 16 -0.66 -2.31 0.36
CA PHE A 16 -1.52 -2.32 1.55
C PHE A 16 -0.74 -2.37 2.85
N ALA A 17 0.38 -3.10 2.92
CA ALA A 17 1.26 -3.06 4.07
C ALA A 17 1.86 -1.67 4.31
N CYS A 18 2.22 -0.93 3.26
CA CYS A 18 2.65 0.47 3.37
C CYS A 18 1.52 1.39 3.88
N ILE A 19 0.30 1.20 3.39
CA ILE A 19 -0.90 1.94 3.85
C ILE A 19 -1.17 1.65 5.32
N ASP A 20 -1.15 0.38 5.73
CA ASP A 20 -1.38 -0.02 7.12
C ASP A 20 -0.35 0.63 8.07
N ARG A 21 0.94 0.58 7.72
CA ARG A 21 1.99 1.28 8.47
C ARG A 21 1.75 2.80 8.55
N TYR A 22 1.29 3.42 7.46
CA TYR A 22 0.92 4.83 7.46
C TYR A 22 -0.25 5.11 8.42
N ILE A 23 -1.28 4.28 8.42
CA ILE A 23 -2.46 4.42 9.29
C ILE A 23 -2.07 4.26 10.77
N ILE A 24 -1.17 3.33 11.12
CA ILE A 24 -0.69 3.12 12.49
C ILE A 24 0.13 4.34 12.99
N THR A 25 0.89 4.98 12.10
CA THR A 25 1.71 6.15 12.46
C THR A 25 0.90 7.44 12.60
N GLN A 26 -0.36 7.47 12.16
CA GLN A 26 -1.24 8.63 12.33
C GLN A 26 -1.55 8.92 13.79
N ARG A 27 -1.71 10.21 14.13
CA ARG A 27 -2.02 10.67 15.50
C ARG A 27 -3.50 10.52 15.85
N SER A 28 -4.38 10.56 14.84
CA SER A 28 -5.83 10.47 15.04
C SER A 28 -6.23 9.05 15.44
N PHE A 29 -6.93 8.92 16.58
CA PHE A 29 -7.44 7.65 17.09
C PHE A 29 -8.43 6.99 16.12
N HIS A 30 -9.27 7.79 15.44
CA HIS A 30 -10.23 7.29 14.47
C HIS A 30 -9.54 6.58 13.30
N ILE A 31 -8.49 7.20 12.74
CA ILE A 31 -7.73 6.63 11.64
C ILE A 31 -6.98 5.39 12.12
N ARG A 32 -6.38 5.42 13.32
CA ARG A 32 -5.69 4.27 13.90
C ARG A 32 -6.64 3.08 14.14
N SER A 33 -7.88 3.31 14.55
CA SER A 33 -8.88 2.25 14.74
C SER A 33 -9.26 1.52 13.44
N LEU A 34 -9.01 2.18 12.29
CA LEU A 34 -9.22 1.59 10.96
C LEU A 34 -8.15 0.55 10.61
N SER A 35 -6.95 0.64 11.20
CA SER A 35 -5.92 -0.43 11.14
C SER A 35 -6.28 -1.53 12.15
N SER A 36 -7.43 -2.15 11.92
CA SER A 36 -7.81 -3.41 12.52
C SER A 36 -7.48 -4.54 11.55
N ILE A 37 -6.96 -5.65 12.07
CA ILE A 37 -6.69 -6.87 11.28
C ILE A 37 -7.93 -7.27 10.47
N GLN A 38 -9.14 -7.07 11.01
CA GLN A 38 -10.39 -7.37 10.32
C GLN A 38 -10.63 -6.51 9.08
N MET A 39 -10.24 -5.23 9.11
CA MET A 39 -10.32 -4.35 7.95
C MET A 39 -9.24 -4.67 6.92
N ALA A 40 -8.02 -4.98 7.36
CA ALA A 40 -6.95 -5.40 6.47
C ALA A 40 -7.33 -6.68 5.68
N VAL A 41 -7.90 -7.68 6.36
CA VAL A 41 -8.40 -8.90 5.72
C VAL A 41 -9.51 -8.59 4.72
N LYS A 42 -10.48 -7.73 5.06
CA LYS A 42 -11.54 -7.31 4.14
C LYS A 42 -10.98 -6.63 2.89
N VAL A 43 -10.02 -5.72 3.03
CA VAL A 43 -9.40 -4.99 1.92
C VAL A 43 -8.57 -5.93 1.02
N VAL A 44 -7.79 -6.83 1.60
CA VAL A 44 -7.02 -7.82 0.82
C VAL A 44 -7.96 -8.76 0.09
N PHE A 45 -9.05 -9.19 0.72
CA PHE A 45 -10.04 -10.07 0.11
C PHE A 45 -10.78 -9.38 -1.06
N THR A 46 -11.26 -8.15 -0.88
CA THR A 46 -11.94 -7.40 -1.95
C THR A 46 -10.99 -7.15 -3.13
N MET A 47 -9.74 -6.83 -2.87
CA MET A 47 -8.73 -6.61 -3.91
C MET A 47 -8.35 -7.89 -4.65
N SER A 48 -8.30 -9.02 -3.94
CA SER A 48 -8.10 -10.33 -4.57
C SER A 48 -9.26 -10.64 -5.52
N LEU A 49 -10.50 -10.38 -5.09
CA LEU A 49 -11.70 -10.53 -5.92
C LEU A 49 -11.65 -9.63 -7.17
N ILE A 50 -11.29 -8.35 -7.01
CA ILE A 50 -11.13 -7.42 -8.13
C ILE A 50 -10.05 -7.91 -9.10
N CYS A 51 -8.88 -8.36 -8.60
CA CYS A 51 -7.82 -8.92 -9.44
C CYS A 51 -8.29 -10.16 -10.21
N PHE A 52 -9.15 -11.00 -9.61
CA PHE A 52 -9.74 -12.14 -10.30
C PHE A 52 -10.71 -11.72 -11.41
N ILE A 53 -11.63 -10.79 -11.11
CA ILE A 53 -12.60 -10.28 -12.10
C ILE A 53 -11.88 -9.60 -13.26
N ILE A 54 -10.89 -8.76 -12.95
CA ILE A 54 -10.03 -8.18 -13.97
C ILE A 54 -9.34 -9.31 -14.70
N GLY A 55 -8.66 -10.25 -14.05
CA GLY A 55 -8.03 -11.39 -14.71
C GLY A 55 -8.93 -12.06 -15.76
N LEU A 56 -10.20 -12.31 -15.45
CA LEU A 56 -11.14 -12.99 -16.34
C LEU A 56 -11.33 -12.30 -17.70
N HIS A 57 -11.08 -11.00 -17.83
CA HIS A 57 -11.14 -10.34 -19.15
C HIS A 57 -10.12 -10.89 -20.14
N ILE A 58 -8.98 -11.41 -19.66
CA ILE A 58 -7.89 -11.93 -20.51
C ILE A 58 -8.33 -13.17 -21.31
N PRO A 59 -8.77 -14.27 -20.68
CA PRO A 59 -9.18 -15.47 -21.42
C PRO A 59 -10.44 -15.23 -22.27
N ILE A 60 -11.33 -14.32 -21.89
CA ILE A 60 -12.56 -14.01 -22.65
C ILE A 60 -12.23 -13.29 -23.96
N LEU A 61 -11.25 -12.38 -23.95
CA LEU A 61 -10.87 -11.58 -25.11
C LEU A 61 -9.70 -12.17 -25.91
N MET A 62 -9.13 -13.30 -25.46
CA MET A 62 -8.19 -14.07 -26.27
C MET A 62 -8.94 -14.80 -27.38
N SER A 63 -8.57 -14.52 -28.62
CA SER A 63 -9.06 -15.25 -29.78
C SER A 63 -7.96 -16.12 -30.36
N ILE A 64 -8.35 -17.19 -31.06
CA ILE A 64 -7.43 -18.05 -31.82
C ILE A 64 -7.53 -17.59 -33.27
N ARG A 65 -6.47 -16.98 -33.78
CA ARG A 65 -6.35 -16.57 -35.19
C ARG A 65 -5.10 -17.20 -35.76
N ASP A 66 -5.22 -17.86 -36.91
CA ASP A 66 -4.11 -18.54 -37.60
C ASP A 66 -3.34 -19.55 -36.74
N GLY A 67 -4.04 -20.30 -35.88
CA GLY A 67 -3.45 -21.31 -35.01
C GLY A 67 -2.69 -20.76 -33.79
N VAL A 68 -2.66 -19.44 -33.61
CA VAL A 68 -2.02 -18.78 -32.46
C VAL A 68 -3.09 -18.23 -31.52
N CYS A 69 -3.01 -18.61 -30.25
CA CYS A 69 -3.82 -18.03 -29.19
C CYS A 69 -3.16 -16.73 -28.70
N GLY A 70 -3.81 -15.59 -28.90
CA GLY A 70 -3.20 -14.30 -28.63
C GLY A 70 -4.18 -13.15 -28.51
N MET A 71 -3.64 -12.00 -28.14
CA MET A 71 -4.34 -10.72 -28.21
C MET A 71 -4.06 -10.11 -29.58
N PHE A 72 -5.12 -9.88 -30.35
CA PHE A 72 -5.02 -9.31 -31.69
C PHE A 72 -5.53 -7.87 -31.72
N ASP A 73 -5.08 -7.12 -32.72
CA ASP A 73 -5.60 -5.78 -33.04
C ASP A 73 -5.37 -4.72 -31.94
N SER A 74 -6.19 -3.67 -31.93
CA SER A 74 -6.23 -2.57 -30.96
C SER A 74 -6.27 -3.00 -29.49
N TYR A 75 -6.81 -4.18 -29.19
CA TYR A 75 -6.87 -4.71 -27.82
C TYR A 75 -5.47 -4.94 -27.22
N LYS A 76 -4.51 -5.39 -28.02
CA LYS A 76 -3.12 -5.57 -27.56
C LYS A 76 -2.50 -4.27 -27.07
N LEU A 77 -2.79 -3.17 -27.77
CA LEU A 77 -2.26 -1.84 -27.43
C LEU A 77 -2.90 -1.30 -26.16
N ILE A 78 -4.23 -1.42 -26.03
CA ILE A 78 -4.96 -1.04 -24.82
C ILE A 78 -4.48 -1.84 -23.61
N TYR A 79 -4.32 -3.15 -23.75
CA TYR A 79 -3.84 -4.03 -22.70
C TYR A 79 -2.40 -3.70 -22.27
N ALA A 80 -1.52 -3.36 -23.22
CA ALA A 80 -0.15 -2.93 -22.90
C ALA A 80 -0.13 -1.64 -22.08
N ILE A 81 -0.95 -0.64 -22.44
CA ILE A 81 -1.07 0.62 -21.68
C ILE A 81 -1.59 0.34 -20.28
N TYR A 82 -2.66 -0.46 -20.15
CA TYR A 82 -3.20 -0.90 -18.87
C TYR A 82 -2.12 -1.53 -17.99
N GLN A 83 -1.34 -2.45 -18.56
CA GLN A 83 -0.30 -3.17 -17.83
C GLN A 83 0.81 -2.23 -17.36
N ILE A 84 1.26 -1.29 -18.19
CA ILE A 84 2.30 -0.33 -17.80
C ILE A 84 1.81 0.56 -16.66
N ILE A 85 0.60 1.10 -16.78
CA ILE A 85 0.07 2.07 -15.80
C ILE A 85 -0.32 1.38 -14.50
N LEU A 86 -1.22 0.39 -14.56
CA LEU A 86 -1.84 -0.19 -13.37
C LEU A 86 -1.00 -1.29 -12.72
N VAL A 87 -0.16 -1.99 -13.48
CA VAL A 87 0.69 -3.08 -12.94
C VAL A 87 2.13 -2.62 -12.73
N GLY A 88 2.61 -1.71 -13.58
CA GLY A 88 3.95 -1.16 -13.52
C GLY A 88 4.07 0.06 -12.61
N LEU A 89 3.32 1.12 -12.90
CA LEU A 89 3.57 2.45 -12.35
C LEU A 89 2.77 2.76 -11.08
N LEU A 90 1.51 2.34 -11.02
CA LEU A 90 0.64 2.65 -9.89
C LEU A 90 1.15 2.07 -8.55
N PRO A 91 1.54 0.77 -8.45
CA PRO A 91 2.02 0.21 -7.19
C PRO A 91 3.24 0.94 -6.59
N PRO A 92 4.34 1.20 -7.34
CA PRO A 92 5.50 1.89 -6.78
C PRO A 92 5.20 3.35 -6.43
N ILE A 93 4.37 4.05 -7.21
CA ILE A 93 3.95 5.43 -6.86
C ILE A 93 3.24 5.43 -5.51
N LEU A 94 2.26 4.54 -5.31
CA LEU A 94 1.55 4.43 -4.04
C LEU A 94 2.50 4.06 -2.90
N MET A 95 3.41 3.09 -3.12
CA MET A 95 4.42 2.73 -2.12
C MET A 95 5.28 3.93 -1.72
N ILE A 96 5.78 4.71 -2.68
CA ILE A 96 6.62 5.90 -2.41
C ILE A 96 5.84 6.94 -1.61
N ILE A 97 4.59 7.22 -2.01
CA ILE A 97 3.72 8.17 -1.32
C ILE A 97 3.49 7.71 0.12
N PHE A 98 2.99 6.50 0.35
CA PHE A 98 2.68 6.05 1.71
C PHE A 98 3.93 5.86 2.57
N SER A 99 5.04 5.41 1.99
CA SER A 99 6.31 5.27 2.72
C SER A 99 6.88 6.62 3.13
N SER A 100 6.88 7.62 2.22
CA SER A 100 7.33 8.97 2.55
C SER A 100 6.46 9.63 3.62
N LEU A 101 5.14 9.46 3.54
CA LEU A 101 4.21 9.93 4.57
C LEU A 101 4.46 9.25 5.93
N THR A 102 4.73 7.94 5.93
CA THR A 102 5.08 7.17 7.14
C THR A 102 6.36 7.71 7.78
N ILE A 103 7.42 7.92 6.98
CA ILE A 103 8.70 8.47 7.46
C ILE A 103 8.49 9.86 8.07
N ARG A 104 7.72 10.73 7.39
CA ARG A 104 7.43 12.08 7.88
C ARG A 104 6.68 12.03 9.22
N ASN A 105 5.66 11.19 9.35
CA ASN A 105 4.92 11.01 10.60
C ASN A 105 5.81 10.49 11.74
N LEU A 106 6.69 9.52 11.43
CA LEU A 106 7.62 8.97 12.40
C LEU A 106 8.62 10.02 12.89
N TRP A 107 9.13 10.85 11.97
CA TRP A 107 10.06 11.92 12.30
C TRP A 107 9.44 12.97 13.23
N TYR A 108 8.19 13.37 12.98
CA TYR A 108 7.46 14.26 13.89
C TYR A 108 7.27 13.65 15.28
N ARG A 109 6.89 12.36 15.37
CA ARG A 109 6.75 11.66 16.66
C ARG A 109 8.07 11.57 17.42
N HIS A 110 9.15 11.23 16.74
CA HIS A 110 10.46 11.13 17.36
C HIS A 110 10.94 12.48 17.92
N THR A 111 10.73 13.56 17.17
CA THR A 111 11.09 14.92 17.61
C THR A 111 10.26 15.35 18.83
N ASP A 112 8.96 15.04 18.84
CA ASP A 112 8.06 15.33 19.97
C ASP A 112 8.48 14.56 21.23
N GLN A 113 8.79 13.26 21.10
CA GLN A 113 9.29 12.44 22.20
C GLN A 113 10.62 12.94 22.77
N ILE A 114 11.55 13.40 21.92
CA ILE A 114 12.82 14.01 22.38
C ILE A 114 12.53 15.28 23.20
N ARG A 115 11.61 16.13 22.74
CA ARG A 115 11.24 17.36 23.46
C ARG A 115 10.65 17.05 24.83
N VAL A 116 9.70 16.12 24.91
CA VAL A 116 9.10 15.69 26.17
C VAL A 116 10.15 15.09 27.10
N ARG A 117 11.00 14.18 26.62
CA ARG A 117 12.07 13.56 27.42
C ARG A 117 13.07 14.58 27.96
N ASN A 118 13.42 15.60 27.17
CA ASN A 118 14.32 16.65 27.63
C ASN A 118 13.66 17.50 28.70
N ARG A 119 12.38 17.88 28.52
CA ARG A 119 11.60 18.60 29.54
C ARG A 119 11.55 17.83 30.86
N ASP A 120 11.26 16.53 30.82
CA ASP A 120 11.18 15.69 32.02
C ASP A 120 12.54 15.60 32.73
N ARG A 121 13.66 15.55 31.98
CA ARG A 121 15.00 15.63 32.56
C ARG A 121 15.30 16.96 33.25
N TYR A 122 14.86 18.08 32.67
CA TYR A 122 15.02 19.39 33.31
C TYR A 122 14.20 19.49 34.61
N LEU A 123 12.96 18.98 34.61
CA LEU A 123 12.11 18.93 35.80
C LEU A 123 12.74 18.06 36.91
N MET A 124 13.26 16.87 36.57
CA MET A 124 13.99 16.03 37.55
C MET A 124 15.19 16.75 38.16
N ARG A 125 15.99 17.45 37.34
CA ARG A 125 17.15 18.20 37.83
C ARG A 125 16.76 19.36 38.75
N MET A 126 15.64 20.02 38.47
CA MET A 126 15.11 21.09 39.33
C MET A 126 14.69 20.54 40.70
N LEU A 127 13.94 19.43 40.73
CA LEU A 127 13.52 18.80 41.98
C LEU A 127 14.68 18.29 42.84
N ILE A 128 15.75 17.76 42.21
CA ILE A 128 16.94 17.31 42.93
C ILE A 128 17.71 18.48 43.53
N ALA A 129 17.73 19.65 42.87
CA ALA A 129 18.44 20.83 43.36
C ALA A 129 17.70 21.58 44.48
N GLU A 130 16.43 21.24 44.73
CA GLU A 130 15.61 21.82 45.80
C GLU A 130 15.76 21.08 47.14
N VAL A 131 16.36 19.87 47.14
CA VAL A 131 16.64 19.04 48.33
C VAL A 131 18.08 19.27 48.80
#